data_AF-A0AAW0Y4A6-F1
#
_entry.id   AF-A0AAW0Y4A6-F1
#
_cell.length_a   1.000
_cell.length_b   1.000
_cell.length_c   1.000
_cell.angle_alpha   90.00
_cell.angle_beta   90.00
_cell.angle_gamma   90.00
#
_symmetry.space_group_name_H-M   'P 1'
#
loop_
_entity.id
_entity.type
_entity.pdbx_description
1 polymer ?
#
loop_
_entity_poly.entity_id
_entity_poly.type
_entity_poly.pdbx_seq_one_letter_code
_entity_poly.pdbx_strand_id
1 'polypeptide(L)'
;MESIIKYGKTKVTSSRCPREDDLYCTFALGLCGFKQEEVQDNIDWIWHDARGNDDSYLPQESKAHDYYIYLNTSAPKGSHGVIYTSEYRLSQ
;
A
#
# COMPACT_ATOMS: atom_id res chain seq x y z
N MET A 1 21.53 -19.40 29.77
CA MET A 1 20.50 -19.59 28.73
C MET A 1 20.19 -18.21 28.18
N GLU A 2 21.00 -17.74 27.22
CA GLU A 2 20.75 -16.54 26.41
C GLU A 2 21.42 -16.79 25.06
N SER A 3 20.64 -16.68 23.98
CA SER A 3 21.09 -16.95 22.61
C SER A 3 21.78 -15.70 22.06
N ILE A 4 23.10 -15.77 21.86
CA ILE A 4 23.88 -14.71 21.20
C ILE A 4 23.78 -14.92 19.69
N ILE A 5 22.98 -14.12 19.00
CA ILE A 5 23.09 -14.01 17.54
C ILE A 5 24.40 -13.26 17.24
N LYS A 6 25.40 -14.00 16.74
CA LYS A 6 26.65 -13.43 16.24
C LYS A 6 26.38 -12.71 14.93
N TYR A 7 26.25 -11.38 14.97
CA TYR A 7 26.33 -10.56 13.76
C TYR A 7 27.79 -10.56 13.28
N GLY A 8 28.07 -11.34 12.24
CA GLY A 8 29.29 -11.15 11.44
C GLY A 8 29.28 -9.73 10.87
N LYS A 9 30.42 -9.03 10.90
CA LYS A 9 30.58 -7.72 10.27
C LYS A 9 30.56 -7.88 8.75
N THR A 10 29.38 -8.09 8.18
CA THR A 10 29.17 -7.96 6.75
C THR A 10 29.17 -6.46 6.45
N LYS A 11 30.10 -6.01 5.60
CA LYS A 11 30.14 -4.63 5.12
C LYS A 11 28.90 -4.43 4.25
N VAL A 12 27.86 -3.84 4.82
CA VAL A 12 26.67 -3.43 4.06
C VAL A 12 27.12 -2.34 3.10
N THR A 13 27.47 -2.71 1.88
CA THR A 13 27.48 -1.77 0.76
C THR A 13 26.04 -1.34 0.57
N SER A 14 25.79 -0.04 0.48
CA SER A 14 24.45 0.56 0.40
C SER A 14 23.77 0.29 -0.94
N SER A 15 23.71 -0.97 -1.40
CA SER A 15 22.84 -1.40 -2.50
C SER A 15 21.40 -1.47 -2.00
N ARG A 16 20.87 -0.25 -1.81
CA ARG A 16 19.46 0.18 -1.76
C ARG A 16 18.45 -0.85 -1.23
N CYS A 17 18.29 -0.89 0.09
CA CYS A 17 16.94 -1.06 0.63
C CYS A 17 16.02 -0.01 -0.02
N PRO A 18 14.74 -0.32 -0.30
CA PRO A 18 13.79 0.67 -0.81
C PRO A 18 13.91 1.95 0.01
N ARG A 19 14.07 3.10 -0.66
CA ARG A 19 13.98 4.36 0.07
C ARG A 19 12.56 4.45 0.62
N GLU A 20 12.37 4.97 1.83
CA GLU A 20 11.03 5.14 2.41
C GLU A 20 10.10 5.88 1.43
N ASP A 21 10.67 6.81 0.67
CA ASP A 21 10.04 7.57 -0.41
C ASP A 21 9.35 6.69 -1.49
N ASP A 22 9.88 5.49 -1.78
CA ASP A 22 9.34 4.58 -2.81
C ASP A 22 8.12 3.78 -2.31
N LEU A 23 7.94 3.68 -0.99
CA LEU A 23 6.79 3.03 -0.34
C LEU A 23 5.78 4.06 0.18
N TYR A 24 6.14 5.34 0.18
CA TYR A 24 5.31 6.42 0.62
C TYR A 24 4.30 6.81 -0.48
N CYS A 25 3.02 6.58 -0.22
CA CYS A 25 1.95 7.01 -1.11
C CYS A 25 0.83 7.71 -0.34
N THR A 26 0.61 8.98 -0.66
CA THR A 26 -0.52 9.78 -0.13
C THR A 26 -1.77 9.66 -1.00
N PHE A 27 -1.68 8.94 -2.11
CA PHE A 27 -2.70 8.82 -3.14
C PHE A 27 -3.09 10.13 -3.86
N ALA A 28 -2.40 11.24 -3.61
CA ALA A 28 -2.70 12.53 -4.24
C ALA A 28 -2.55 12.56 -5.77
N LEU A 29 -1.77 11.63 -6.32
CA LEU A 29 -1.51 11.49 -7.75
C LEU A 29 -1.86 10.08 -8.25
N GLY A 30 -2.81 9.40 -7.59
CA GLY A 30 -3.18 8.01 -7.88
C GLY A 30 -2.37 7.01 -7.05
N LEU A 31 -2.18 5.79 -7.55
CA LEU A 31 -1.63 4.67 -6.77
C LEU A 31 -0.11 4.70 -6.51
N CYS A 32 0.61 5.75 -6.91
CA CYS A 32 2.06 5.89 -6.71
C CYS A 32 2.91 4.66 -7.16
N GLY A 33 2.46 3.92 -8.17
CA GLY A 33 3.13 2.72 -8.66
C GLY A 33 2.72 1.41 -7.99
N PHE A 34 1.90 1.46 -6.93
CA PHE A 34 1.17 0.28 -6.46
C PHE A 34 0.29 -0.26 -7.59
N LYS A 35 0.21 -1.59 -7.68
CA LYS A 35 -0.55 -2.29 -8.72
C LYS A 35 -1.66 -3.11 -8.08
N GLN A 36 -2.85 -3.03 -8.64
CA GLN A 36 -3.97 -3.87 -8.20
C GLN A 36 -3.77 -5.28 -8.79
N GLU A 37 -4.14 -6.31 -8.04
CA GLU A 37 -4.45 -7.60 -8.65
C GLU A 37 -5.74 -7.43 -9.46
N GLU A 38 -5.81 -8.05 -10.63
CA GLU A 38 -6.97 -7.93 -11.54
C GLU A 38 -7.54 -9.31 -11.93
N VAL A 39 -6.84 -10.38 -11.54
CA VAL A 39 -7.11 -11.74 -12.05
C VAL A 39 -7.54 -12.70 -10.95
N GLN A 40 -6.88 -12.65 -9.79
CA GLN A 40 -7.04 -13.68 -8.75
C GLN A 40 -7.95 -13.25 -7.61
N ASP A 41 -8.09 -11.95 -7.37
CA ASP A 41 -8.97 -11.41 -6.36
C ASP A 41 -10.35 -11.12 -6.96
N ASN A 42 -11.26 -10.58 -6.14
CA ASN A 42 -12.65 -10.43 -6.55
C ASN A 42 -13.28 -9.09 -6.16
N ILE A 43 -12.47 -8.16 -5.64
CA ILE A 43 -12.83 -6.76 -5.44
C ILE A 43 -11.61 -5.87 -5.65
N ASP A 44 -11.81 -4.80 -6.41
CA ASP A 44 -10.74 -3.84 -6.70
C ASP A 44 -10.69 -2.73 -5.65
N TRP A 45 -9.48 -2.19 -5.42
CA TRP A 45 -9.27 -0.95 -4.69
C TRP A 45 -9.77 0.24 -5.52
N ILE A 46 -10.66 1.01 -4.91
CA ILE A 46 -11.24 2.21 -5.51
C ILE A 46 -10.42 3.41 -5.05
N TRP A 47 -9.86 4.15 -6.01
CA TRP A 47 -9.22 5.45 -5.74
C TRP A 47 -10.26 6.56 -5.71
N HIS A 48 -10.14 7.46 -4.74
CA HIS A 48 -11.07 8.56 -4.55
C HIS A 48 -10.34 9.90 -4.38
N ASP A 49 -10.78 10.90 -5.13
CA ASP A 49 -10.45 12.31 -4.91
C ASP A 49 -11.54 12.93 -4.06
N ALA A 50 -11.25 13.14 -2.77
CA ALA A 50 -12.17 13.71 -1.81
C ALA A 50 -12.12 15.25 -1.77
N ARG A 51 -11.36 15.90 -2.66
CA ARG A 51 -11.36 17.36 -2.80
C ARG A 51 -12.70 17.83 -3.36
N GLY A 52 -13.66 18.09 -2.48
CA GLY A 52 -14.97 18.58 -2.88
C GLY A 52 -16.12 18.22 -1.94
N ASN A 53 -15.91 17.32 -0.97
CA ASN A 53 -16.85 17.02 0.11
C ASN A 53 -18.30 16.79 -0.37
N ASP A 54 -18.63 15.63 -0.97
CA ASP A 54 -20.03 15.18 -0.94
C ASP A 54 -20.25 13.68 -1.24
N ASP A 55 -19.43 12.78 -0.71
CA ASP A 55 -19.87 11.39 -0.60
C ASP A 55 -20.35 11.12 0.84
N SER A 56 -21.66 11.33 1.03
CA SER A 56 -22.36 11.13 2.30
C SER A 56 -22.27 9.70 2.83
N TYR A 57 -21.85 8.74 2.00
CA TYR A 57 -21.71 7.33 2.37
C TYR A 57 -20.31 6.98 2.89
N LEU A 58 -19.39 7.95 2.92
CA LEU A 58 -18.04 7.71 3.41
C LEU A 58 -17.97 7.67 4.94
N PRO A 59 -17.14 6.76 5.51
CA PRO A 59 -16.75 6.82 6.91
C PRO A 59 -16.18 8.19 7.28
N GLN A 60 -16.39 8.61 8.53
CA GLN A 60 -15.95 9.93 9.00
C GLN A 60 -14.43 10.11 8.89
N GLU A 61 -13.67 9.02 9.04
CA GLU A 61 -12.21 8.99 8.90
C GLU A 61 -11.77 9.39 7.49
N SER A 62 -12.50 8.97 6.46
CA SER A 62 -12.21 9.30 5.06
C SER A 62 -12.38 10.80 4.77
N LYS A 63 -13.22 11.51 5.52
CA LYS A 63 -13.43 12.96 5.37
C LYS A 63 -12.23 13.80 5.83
N ALA A 64 -11.29 13.21 6.56
CA ALA A 64 -10.07 13.88 7.00
C ALA A 64 -8.93 13.79 5.97
N HIS A 65 -9.13 13.09 4.85
CA HIS A 65 -8.11 12.87 3.84
C HIS A 65 -8.59 13.38 2.48
N ASP A 66 -7.74 14.15 1.79
CA ASP A 66 -8.02 14.62 0.43
C ASP A 66 -8.03 13.48 -0.60
N TYR A 67 -7.27 12.42 -0.32
CA TYR A 67 -7.07 11.29 -1.23
C TYR A 67 -6.88 10.01 -0.45
N TYR A 68 -7.51 8.95 -0.92
CA TYR A 68 -7.33 7.62 -0.37
C TYR A 68 -7.78 6.56 -1.37
N ILE A 69 -7.49 5.32 -1.02
CA ILE A 69 -8.07 4.15 -1.66
C ILE A 69 -8.90 3.38 -0.63
N TYR A 70 -9.93 2.67 -1.09
CA TYR A 70 -10.76 1.86 -0.20
C TYR A 70 -11.31 0.63 -0.92
N LEU A 71 -11.76 -0.34 -0.13
CA LEU A 71 -12.54 -1.48 -0.60
C LEU A 71 -14.01 -1.29 -0.19
N ASN A 72 -14.93 -1.51 -1.13
CA ASN A 72 -16.36 -1.48 -0.83
C ASN A 72 -16.79 -2.79 -0.15
N THR A 73 -17.11 -2.70 1.14
CA THR A 73 -17.49 -3.85 1.96
C THR A 73 -18.91 -4.37 1.72
N SER A 74 -19.67 -3.75 0.81
CA SER A 74 -20.94 -4.29 0.31
C SER A 74 -20.75 -5.51 -0.59
N ALA A 75 -19.50 -5.84 -0.94
CA ALA A 75 -19.15 -7.03 -1.70
C ALA A 75 -19.53 -8.34 -0.97
N PRO A 76 -19.66 -9.46 -1.70
CA PRO A 76 -19.99 -10.76 -1.12
C PRO A 76 -19.05 -11.17 0.02
N LYS A 77 -19.59 -11.89 1.02
CA LYS A 77 -18.78 -12.41 2.13
C LYS A 77 -17.65 -13.32 1.60
N GLY A 78 -16.43 -13.07 2.07
CA GLY A 78 -15.23 -13.79 1.63
C GLY A 78 -14.52 -13.13 0.45
N SER A 79 -15.01 -11.98 -0.02
CA SER A 79 -14.27 -11.17 -0.97
C SER A 79 -12.97 -10.64 -0.35
N HIS A 80 -11.95 -10.51 -1.19
CA HIS A 80 -10.66 -9.95 -0.85
C HIS A 80 -10.15 -9.15 -2.04
N GLY A 81 -9.41 -8.08 -1.76
CA GLY A 81 -8.73 -7.26 -2.75
C GLY A 81 -7.26 -7.20 -2.41
N VAL A 82 -6.39 -7.29 -3.42
CA VAL A 82 -4.94 -7.32 -3.25
C VAL A 82 -4.32 -6.13 -3.96
N ILE A 83 -3.39 -5.45 -3.28
CA ILE A 83 -2.57 -4.41 -3.88
C ILE A 83 -1.09 -4.76 -3.66
N TYR A 84 -0.33 -4.74 -4.75
CA TYR A 84 1.10 -5.01 -4.78
C TYR A 84 1.87 -3.70 -4.67
N THR A 85 2.90 -3.67 -3.83
CA THR A 85 3.92 -2.64 -3.90
C THR A 85 4.74 -2.78 -5.18
N SER A 86 5.46 -1.74 -5.57
CA SER A 86 6.45 -1.82 -6.64
C SER A 86 7.43 -2.98 -6.44
N GLU A 87 7.85 -3.65 -7.52
CA GLU A 87 8.88 -4.70 -7.45
C GLU A 87 10.22 -4.11 -7.03
N TYR A 88 10.82 -4.63 -5.95
CA TYR A 88 12.16 -4.27 -5.54
C TYR A 88 13.15 -5.38 -5.87
N ARG A 89 14.07 -5.10 -6.79
CA ARG A 89 15.24 -5.95 -7.01
C ARG A 89 16.36 -5.50 -6.09
N LEU A 90 16.61 -6.29 -5.04
CA LEU A 90 17.85 -6.18 -4.28
C LEU A 90 18.98 -6.59 -5.22
N SER A 91 19.81 -5.63 -5.65
CA SER A 91 20.99 -5.93 -6.45
C SER A 91 21.95 -6.76 -5.59
N GLN A 92 22.26 -7.97 -6.05
CA GLN A 92 23.29 -8.86 -5.47
C GLN A 92 24.67 -8.21 -5.52
#